data_AF-A0A923S1S1-F1
#
_entry.id   AF-A0A923S1S1-F1
#
_cell.length_a   1.000
_cell.length_b   1.000
_cell.length_c   1.000
_cell.angle_alpha   90.00
_cell.angle_beta   90.00
_cell.angle_gamma   90.00
#
_symmetry.space_group_name_H-M   'P 1'
#
loop_
_entity.id
_entity.type
_entity.pdbx_description
1 polymer ?
#
loop_
_entity_poly.entity_id
_entity_poly.type
_entity_poly.pdbx_seq_one_letter_code
_entity_poly.pdbx_strand_id
1 'polypeptide(L)'
;MPQLHGALLDKLLPLLSAFTMAMTVPQVWQVWFGRDTGGVSLLSWSAYLLAAVLWMVHGLRRHDRAIWVACIGWILLDAAVVLGLLVR
;
A
#
# COMPACT_ATOMS: atom_id res chain seq x y z
N MET A 1 -19.97 -28.73 5.86
CA MET A 1 -20.23 -27.38 5.31
C MET A 1 -18.93 -26.60 5.19
N PRO A 2 -18.19 -26.68 4.07
CA PRO A 2 -16.94 -25.93 3.85
C PRO A 2 -17.13 -24.56 3.18
N GLN A 3 -18.36 -24.17 2.81
CA GLN A 3 -18.64 -23.02 1.94
C GLN A 3 -18.65 -21.64 2.64
N LEU A 4 -18.74 -21.58 3.98
CA LEU A 4 -18.94 -20.31 4.70
C LEU A 4 -17.65 -19.49 4.85
N HIS A 5 -16.49 -20.15 5.01
CA HIS A 5 -15.21 -19.48 5.26
C HIS A 5 -14.69 -18.69 4.04
N GLY A 6 -14.89 -19.20 2.82
CA GLY A 6 -14.48 -18.50 1.59
C GLY A 6 -15.25 -17.20 1.36
N ALA A 7 -16.57 -17.26 1.50
CA ALA A 7 -17.45 -16.11 1.24
C ALA A 7 -17.22 -14.91 2.19
N LEU A 8 -16.77 -15.16 3.43
CA LEU A 8 -16.42 -14.10 4.36
C LEU A 8 -15.07 -13.47 3.99
N LEU A 9 -14.06 -14.27 3.66
CA LEU A 9 -12.74 -13.79 3.27
C LEU A 9 -12.80 -12.95 1.98
N ASP A 10 -13.58 -13.38 0.99
CA ASP A 10 -13.76 -12.65 -0.27
C ASP A 10 -14.34 -11.23 -0.07
N LYS A 11 -15.11 -11.02 1.00
CA LYS A 11 -15.64 -9.69 1.37
C LYS A 11 -14.70 -8.91 2.27
N LEU A 12 -14.03 -9.58 3.20
CA LEU A 12 -13.15 -8.92 4.17
C LEU A 12 -11.83 -8.48 3.54
N LEU A 13 -11.26 -9.25 2.60
CA LEU A 13 -9.95 -8.94 2.01
C LEU A 13 -9.93 -7.59 1.26
N PRO A 14 -10.90 -7.26 0.38
CA PRO A 14 -10.94 -5.95 -0.27
C PRO A 14 -11.16 -4.82 0.74
N LEU A 15 -12.02 -5.02 1.73
CA LEU A 15 -12.31 -4.02 2.77
C LEU A 15 -11.06 -3.74 3.62
N LEU A 16 -10.36 -4.80 4.04
CA LEU A 16 -9.13 -4.70 4.80
C LEU A 16 -8.04 -4.01 3.97
N SER A 17 -7.92 -4.33 2.67
CA SER A 17 -6.97 -3.67 1.77
C SER A 17 -7.25 -2.16 1.62
N ALA A 18 -8.52 -1.78 1.49
CA ALA A 18 -8.90 -0.36 1.43
C ALA A 18 -8.65 0.34 2.76
N PHE A 19 -8.96 -0.34 3.88
CA PHE A 19 -8.72 0.18 5.22
C PHE A 19 -7.22 0.40 5.49
N THR A 20 -6.36 -0.56 5.14
CA THR A 20 -4.91 -0.41 5.32
C THR A 20 -4.35 0.72 4.47
N MET A 21 -4.77 0.85 3.21
CA MET A 21 -4.41 2.02 2.38
C MET A 21 -4.84 3.34 3.03
N ALA A 22 -6.06 3.40 3.58
CA ALA A 22 -6.54 4.59 4.27
C ALA A 22 -5.70 4.91 5.51
N MET A 23 -5.23 3.89 6.24
CA MET A 23 -4.34 4.05 7.39
C MET A 23 -2.91 4.50 7.01
N THR A 24 -2.51 4.36 5.76
CA THR A 24 -1.24 4.93 5.26
C THR A 24 -1.34 6.43 4.99
N VAL A 25 -2.55 6.98 4.78
CA VAL A 25 -2.74 8.43 4.57
C VAL A 25 -2.26 9.28 5.76
N PRO A 26 -2.56 8.95 7.03
CA PRO A 26 -1.96 9.60 8.20
C PRO A 26 -0.43 9.56 8.21
N GLN A 27 0.18 8.48 7.73
CA GLN A 27 1.64 8.37 7.65
C GLN A 27 2.21 9.36 6.63
N VAL A 28 1.58 9.47 5.45
CA VAL A 28 1.93 10.49 4.46
C VAL A 28 1.80 11.89 5.08
N TRP A 29 0.69 12.16 5.75
CA TRP A 29 0.47 13.44 6.42
C TRP A 29 1.58 13.75 7.46
N GLN A 30 1.94 12.78 8.30
CA GLN A 30 2.99 12.94 9.29
C GLN A 30 4.34 13.28 8.65
N VAL A 31 4.70 12.65 7.54
CA VAL A 31 5.97 12.93 6.86
C VAL A 31 5.99 14.35 6.26
N TRP A 32 4.89 14.77 5.64
CA TRP A 32 4.83 16.06 4.95
C TRP A 32 4.50 17.26 5.84
N PHE A 33 3.78 17.08 6.94
CA PHE A 33 3.33 18.17 7.81
C PHE A 33 3.75 18.01 9.27
N GLY A 34 4.20 16.82 9.67
CA GLY A 34 4.73 16.58 11.00
C GLY A 34 6.02 17.34 11.26
N ARG A 35 6.37 17.45 12.54
CA ARG A 35 7.60 18.12 13.00
C ARG A 35 8.81 17.18 13.03
N ASP A 36 8.57 15.87 13.08
CA ASP A 36 9.61 14.86 13.24
C ASP A 36 9.27 13.62 12.43
N THR A 37 10.27 13.11 11.70
CA THR A 37 10.24 11.90 10.88
C THR A 37 11.25 10.86 11.37
N GLY A 38 11.94 11.09 12.49
CA GLY A 38 13.06 10.29 13.00
C GLY A 38 12.76 8.82 13.32
N GLY A 39 11.48 8.41 13.35
CA GLY A 39 11.06 7.01 13.49
C GLY A 39 10.70 6.31 12.17
N VAL A 40 10.70 7.02 11.04
CA VAL A 40 10.21 6.51 9.76
C VAL A 40 11.39 6.01 8.92
N SER A 41 11.45 4.69 8.72
CA SER A 41 12.55 4.02 8.00
C SER A 41 12.41 4.17 6.48
N LEU A 42 13.27 5.00 5.86
CA LEU A 42 13.36 5.16 4.41
C LEU A 42 13.58 3.83 3.68
N LEU A 43 14.41 2.94 4.24
CA LEU A 43 14.69 1.62 3.65
C LEU A 43 13.42 0.77 3.59
N SER A 44 12.61 0.78 4.65
CA SER A 44 11.37 0.01 4.73
C SER A 44 10.36 0.49 3.68
N TRP A 45 10.13 1.79 3.61
CA TRP A 45 9.19 2.37 2.62
C TRP A 45 9.67 2.22 1.18
N SER A 46 10.98 2.27 0.94
CA SER A 46 11.55 1.97 -0.38
C SER A 46 11.37 0.50 -0.77
N ALA A 47 11.51 -0.43 0.18
CA ALA A 47 11.27 -1.84 -0.05
C ALA A 47 9.79 -2.12 -0.34
N TYR A 48 8.87 -1.46 0.36
CA TYR A 48 7.43 -1.56 0.11
C TYR A 48 7.07 -1.01 -1.28
N LEU A 49 7.60 0.16 -1.64
CA LEU A 49 7.42 0.73 -2.98
C LEU A 49 7.92 -0.23 -4.08
N LEU A 50 9.12 -0.80 -3.91
CA LEU A 50 9.65 -1.78 -4.85
C LEU A 50 8.75 -3.01 -4.94
N ALA A 51 8.28 -3.54 -3.81
CA ALA A 51 7.37 -4.67 -3.78
C ALA A 51 6.05 -4.36 -4.50
N ALA A 52 5.48 -3.18 -4.28
CA ALA A 52 4.24 -2.74 -4.93
C ALA A 52 4.41 -2.64 -6.47
N VAL A 53 5.55 -2.12 -6.94
CA VAL A 53 5.88 -2.09 -8.37
C VAL A 53 5.99 -3.51 -8.94
N LEU A 54 6.71 -4.42 -8.27
CA LEU A 54 6.85 -5.81 -8.72
C LEU A 54 5.49 -6.54 -8.76
N TRP A 55 4.63 -6.31 -7.76
CA TRP A 55 3.28 -6.84 -7.73
C TRP A 55 2.39 -6.26 -8.83
N MET A 56 2.52 -4.98 -9.15
CA MET A 56 1.81 -4.38 -10.28
C MET A 56 2.18 -5.07 -11.59
N VAL A 57 3.49 -5.27 -11.83
CA VAL A 57 3.99 -6.00 -13.01
C VAL A 57 3.44 -7.43 -13.05
N HIS A 58 3.40 -8.11 -11.91
CA HIS A 58 2.82 -9.43 -11.80
C HIS A 58 1.32 -9.45 -12.11
N GLY A 59 0.54 -8.52 -11.55
CA GLY A 59 -0.90 -8.37 -11.78
C GLY A 59 -1.23 -8.08 -13.25
N LEU A 60 -0.42 -7.21 -13.90
CA LEU A 60 -0.52 -6.95 -15.34
C LEU A 60 -0.33 -8.24 -16.15
N ARG A 61 0.70 -9.04 -15.84
CA ARG A 61 0.98 -10.32 -16.52
C ARG A 61 -0.13 -11.36 -16.37
N ARG A 62 -0.85 -11.34 -15.25
CA ARG A 62 -1.99 -12.24 -15.01
C ARG A 62 -3.34 -11.70 -15.48
N HIS A 63 -3.37 -10.49 -16.06
CA HIS A 63 -4.60 -9.78 -16.45
C HIS A 63 -5.62 -9.60 -15.30
N ASP A 64 -5.14 -9.61 -14.05
CA ASP A 64 -5.99 -9.46 -12.87
C ASP A 64 -6.14 -7.98 -12.52
N ARG A 65 -7.28 -7.41 -12.91
CA ARG A 65 -7.61 -6.00 -12.67
C ARG A 65 -7.70 -5.63 -11.20
N ALA A 66 -8.11 -6.55 -10.33
CA ALA A 66 -8.23 -6.25 -8.91
C ALA A 66 -6.85 -5.99 -8.30
N ILE A 67 -5.85 -6.78 -8.70
CA ILE A 67 -4.49 -6.68 -8.18
C ILE A 67 -3.81 -5.39 -8.65
N TRP A 68 -3.74 -5.14 -9.96
CA TRP A 68 -2.93 -4.01 -10.43
C TRP A 68 -3.52 -2.64 -10.13
N VAL A 69 -4.86 -2.52 -10.01
CA VAL A 69 -5.50 -1.25 -9.58
C VAL A 69 -5.18 -0.96 -8.12
N ALA A 70 -5.20 -1.96 -7.24
CA ALA A 70 -4.80 -1.80 -5.84
C ALA A 70 -3.30 -1.41 -5.74
N CYS A 71 -2.44 -2.01 -6.56
CA CYS A 71 -1.01 -1.67 -6.57
C CYS A 71 -0.74 -0.22 -6.95
N ILE A 72 -1.52 0.40 -7.85
CA ILE A 72 -1.37 1.82 -8.17
C ILE A 72 -1.54 2.67 -6.91
N GLY A 73 -2.56 2.38 -6.10
CA GLY A 73 -2.79 3.09 -4.85
C GLY A 73 -1.63 2.97 -3.87
N TRP A 74 -1.11 1.75 -3.69
CA TRP A 74 0.06 1.51 -2.85
C TRP A 74 1.30 2.24 -3.35
N ILE A 75 1.59 2.19 -4.65
CA ILE A 75 2.72 2.89 -5.26
C ILE A 75 2.63 4.39 -5.00
N LEU A 76 1.45 5.01 -5.16
CA LEU A 76 1.27 6.44 -4.92
C LEU A 76 1.52 6.82 -3.46
N LEU A 77 0.99 6.04 -2.51
CA LEU A 77 1.15 6.30 -1.08
C LEU A 77 2.60 6.07 -0.62
N ASP A 78 3.20 4.94 -1.00
CA ASP A 78 4.58 4.61 -0.64
C ASP A 78 5.57 5.61 -1.26
N ALA A 79 5.35 6.00 -2.53
CA ALA A 79 6.15 7.05 -3.17
C ALA A 79 5.99 8.40 -2.46
N ALA A 80 4.79 8.77 -2.04
CA ALA A 80 4.58 10.00 -1.28
C ALA A 80 5.35 10.00 0.06
N VAL A 81 5.42 8.85 0.74
CA VAL A 81 6.23 8.71 1.96
C VAL A 81 7.72 8.82 1.63
N VAL A 82 8.21 8.04 0.66
CA VAL A 82 9.64 8.05 0.27
C VAL A 82 10.08 9.45 -0.17
N LEU A 83 9.31 10.12 -1.04
CA LEU A 83 9.62 11.47 -1.50
C LEU A 83 9.62 12.48 -0.35
N GLY A 84 8.66 12.37 0.58
CA GLY A 84 8.61 13.24 1.75
C GLY A 84 9.83 13.09 2.66
N LEU A 85 10.34 11.86 2.83
CA LEU A 85 11.55 11.59 3.61
C LEU A 85 12.85 12.00 2.90
N LEU A 86 12.86 12.12 1.58
CA LEU A 86 14.05 12.56 0.82
C LEU A 86 14.16 14.08 0.75
N VAL A 87 13.04 14.79 0.82
CA VAL A 87 12.98 16.26 0.67
C VAL A 87 13.07 17.01 2.01
N ARG A 88 12.76 16.35 3.12
CA ARG A 88 12.82 16.91 4.49
C ARG A 88 13.92 16.29 5.31
#